data_AF-A0A6F8SI94-F1
#
_entry.id   AF-A0A6F8SI94-F1
#
_cell.length_a   1.000
_cell.length_b   1.000
_cell.length_c   1.000
_cell.angle_alpha   90.00
_cell.angle_beta   90.00
_cell.angle_gamma   90.00
#
_symmetry.space_group_name_H-M   'P 1'
#
loop_
_entity.id
_entity.type
_entity.pdbx_description
1 polymer ?
#
loop_
_entity_poly.entity_id
_entity_poly.type
_entity_poly.pdbx_seq_one_letter_code
_entity_poly.pdbx_strand_id
1 'polypeptide(L)'
;MNTLPGTLNLLLGSIANFSEIYLILILLKLSLAWFPTVNWYNEPFCSLNRITDPYLKLFRGSIPPMFGMDMSPMLGIIFLQCLMVIFNNVRLESA
;
A
#
# COMPACT_ATOMS: atom_id res chain seq x y z
N MET A 1 -7.28 36.13 4.31
CA MET A 1 -7.63 34.94 3.51
C MET A 1 -6.41 34.02 3.51
N ASN A 2 -6.25 33.19 4.54
CA ASN A 2 -5.19 32.16 4.57
C ASN A 2 -5.85 30.81 4.29
N THR A 3 -6.19 30.57 3.02
CA THR A 3 -6.79 29.30 2.54
C THR A 3 -5.75 28.21 2.31
N LEU A 4 -4.46 28.58 2.23
CA LEU A 4 -3.32 27.66 2.09
C LEU A 4 -3.33 26.48 3.07
N PRO A 5 -3.51 26.65 4.40
CA PRO A 5 -3.55 25.52 5.33
C PRO A 5 -4.75 24.59 5.07
N GLY A 6 -5.91 25.14 4.71
CA GLY A 6 -7.12 24.36 4.41
C GLY A 6 -6.95 23.48 3.16
N THR A 7 -6.39 24.03 2.07
CA THR A 7 -6.15 23.27 0.85
C THR A 7 -5.10 22.18 1.05
N LEU A 8 -4.03 22.45 1.80
CA LEU A 8 -3.00 21.45 2.12
C LEU A 8 -3.57 20.29 2.95
N ASN A 9 -4.42 20.58 3.94
CA ASN A 9 -5.08 19.55 4.76
C ASN A 9 -5.97 18.62 3.91
N LEU A 10 -6.69 19.15 2.92
CA LEU A 10 -7.52 18.34 2.01
C LEU A 10 -6.68 17.44 1.08
N LEU A 11 -5.57 17.98 0.57
CA LEU A 11 -4.64 17.21 -0.27
C LEU A 11 -3.97 16.08 0.54
N LEU A 12 -3.43 16.41 1.72
CA LEU A 12 -2.82 15.44 2.63
C LEU A 12 -3.83 14.37 3.07
N GLY A 13 -5.06 14.76 3.39
CA GLY A 13 -6.13 13.83 3.75
C GLY A 13 -6.50 12.87 2.61
N SER A 14 -6.56 13.37 1.37
CA SER A 14 -6.86 12.56 0.20
C SER A 14 -5.76 11.54 -0.11
N ILE A 15 -4.48 11.94 0.03
CA ILE A 15 -3.31 11.06 -0.15
C ILE A 15 -3.28 9.98 0.95
N ALA A 16 -3.57 10.34 2.19
CA ALA A 16 -3.65 9.39 3.30
C ALA A 16 -4.73 8.34 3.05
N ASN A 17 -5.95 8.76 2.68
CA ASN A 17 -7.05 7.84 2.36
C ASN A 17 -6.73 6.92 1.17
N PHE A 18 -6.10 7.46 0.11
CA PHE A 18 -5.68 6.64 -1.03
C PHE A 18 -4.65 5.57 -0.60
N SER A 19 -3.72 5.95 0.27
CA SER A 19 -2.71 5.04 0.82
C SER A 19 -3.33 3.94 1.67
N GLU A 20 -4.41 4.22 2.43
CA GLU A 20 -5.18 3.22 3.18
C GLU A 20 -5.82 2.19 2.24
N ILE A 21 -6.49 2.65 1.19
CA ILE A 21 -7.10 1.75 0.20
C ILE A 21 -6.03 0.88 -0.46
N TYR A 22 -4.88 1.46 -0.80
CA TYR A 22 -3.77 0.72 -1.41
C TYR A 22 -3.16 -0.31 -0.44
N LEU A 23 -3.07 0.02 0.85
CA LEU A 23 -2.65 -0.91 1.89
C LEU A 23 -3.60 -2.11 2.00
N ILE A 24 -4.92 -1.87 1.94
CA ILE A 24 -5.93 -2.94 1.92
C ILE A 24 -5.73 -3.86 0.70
N LEU A 25 -5.42 -3.32 -0.48
CA LEU A 25 -5.14 -4.13 -1.67
C LEU A 25 -3.92 -5.04 -1.49
N ILE A 26 -2.84 -4.54 -0.87
CA ILE A 26 -1.64 -5.35 -0.60
C ILE A 26 -1.93 -6.42 0.46
N LEU A 27 -2.67 -6.07 1.52
CA LEU A 27 -3.12 -7.04 2.53
C LEU A 27 -3.99 -8.12 1.91
N LEU A 28 -4.90 -7.75 1.01
CA LEU A 28 -5.75 -8.69 0.29
C LEU A 28 -4.91 -9.62 -0.59
N LYS A 29 -3.90 -9.11 -1.31
CA LYS A 29 -2.93 -9.92 -2.06
C LYS A 29 -2.16 -10.88 -1.14
N LEU A 30 -1.69 -10.41 0.01
CA LEU A 30 -0.96 -11.24 0.98
C LEU A 30 -1.84 -12.35 1.56
N SER A 31 -3.09 -12.03 1.91
CA SER A 31 -4.07 -13.00 2.37
C SER A 31 -4.35 -14.06 1.31
N LEU A 32 -4.58 -13.63 0.05
CA LEU A 32 -4.81 -14.52 -1.08
C LEU A 32 -3.58 -15.37 -1.46
N ALA A 33 -2.36 -14.86 -1.25
CA ALA A 33 -1.14 -15.59 -1.54
C ALA A 33 -0.99 -16.88 -0.72
N TRP A 34 -1.57 -16.93 0.48
CA TRP A 34 -1.59 -18.14 1.29
C TRP A 34 -2.60 -19.19 0.80
N PHE A 35 -3.49 -18.85 -0.13
CA PHE A 35 -4.43 -19.80 -0.73
C PHE A 35 -3.86 -20.39 -2.03
N PRO A 36 -3.45 -21.67 -2.05
CA PRO A 36 -2.86 -22.30 -3.23
C PRO A 36 -3.84 -22.50 -4.40
N THR A 37 -5.14 -22.31 -4.16
CA THR A 37 -6.21 -22.45 -5.16
C THR A 37 -6.47 -21.17 -5.96
N VAL A 38 -5.85 -20.04 -5.60
CA VAL A 38 -6.05 -18.76 -6.27
C VAL A 38 -5.28 -18.71 -7.60
N ASN A 39 -6.01 -18.52 -8.70
CA ASN A 39 -5.42 -18.37 -10.02
C ASN A 39 -5.12 -16.90 -10.31
N TRP A 40 -3.84 -16.53 -10.24
CA TRP A 40 -3.33 -15.17 -10.49
C TRP A 40 -3.44 -14.69 -11.94
N TYR A 41 -3.75 -15.59 -12.88
CA TYR A 41 -3.94 -15.27 -14.28
C TYR A 41 -5.39 -14.93 -14.64
N ASN A 42 -6.35 -15.26 -13.76
CA ASN A 42 -7.74 -14.93 -13.95
C ASN A 42 -8.11 -13.59 -13.30
N GLU A 43 -9.07 -12.89 -13.89
CA GLU A 43 -9.71 -11.74 -13.27
C GLU A 43 -10.57 -12.21 -12.08
N PRO A 44 -10.62 -11.46 -10.97
CA PRO A 44 -10.08 -10.10 -10.74
C PRO A 44 -8.62 -10.07 -10.23
N PHE A 45 -8.02 -11.22 -9.94
CA PHE A 45 -6.70 -11.31 -9.28
C PHE A 45 -5.55 -10.83 -10.18
N CYS A 46 -5.67 -11.03 -11.49
CA CYS A 46 -4.71 -10.51 -12.48
C CYS A 46 -4.61 -8.97 -12.39
N SER A 47 -5.73 -8.28 -12.24
CA SER A 47 -5.79 -6.81 -12.09
C SER A 47 -5.16 -6.36 -10.77
N LEU A 48 -5.45 -7.05 -9.67
CA LEU A 48 -4.81 -6.79 -8.38
C LEU A 48 -3.30 -6.94 -8.46
N ASN A 49 -2.83 -8.00 -9.13
CA ASN A 49 -1.41 -8.23 -9.32
C ASN A 49 -0.81 -7.10 -10.16
N ARG A 50 -1.43 -6.71 -11.29
CA ARG A 50 -0.93 -5.61 -12.14
C ARG A 50 -0.81 -4.27 -11.40
N ILE A 51 -1.70 -3.98 -10.46
CA ILE A 51 -1.69 -2.74 -9.66
C ILE A 51 -0.64 -2.79 -8.53
N THR A 52 -0.48 -3.94 -7.88
CA THR A 52 0.42 -4.09 -6.71
C THR A 52 1.86 -4.44 -7.10
N ASP A 53 2.06 -5.17 -8.20
CA ASP A 53 3.35 -5.68 -8.67
C ASP A 53 4.41 -4.59 -8.97
N PRO A 54 4.12 -3.44 -9.63
CA PRO A 54 5.14 -2.40 -9.82
C PRO A 54 5.67 -1.82 -8.50
N TYR A 55 4.80 -1.67 -7.49
CA TYR A 55 5.21 -1.22 -6.16
C TYR A 55 6.03 -2.29 -5.44
N LEU A 56 5.58 -3.54 -5.48
CA LEU A 56 6.27 -4.65 -4.82
C LEU A 56 7.60 -5.00 -5.47
N LYS A 57 7.76 -4.74 -6.77
CA LYS A 57 9.04 -4.87 -7.49
C LYS A 57 10.13 -3.96 -6.92
N LEU A 58 9.78 -2.81 -6.35
CA LEU A 58 10.76 -1.93 -5.67
C LEU A 58 11.35 -2.59 -4.42
N PHE A 59 10.59 -3.49 -3.78
CA PHE A 59 10.99 -4.25 -2.59
C PHE A 59 11.33 -5.70 -2.92
N ARG A 60 11.48 -6.03 -4.20
CA ARG A 60 11.78 -7.39 -4.67
C ARG A 60 13.29 -7.60 -4.61
N GLY A 61 13.71 -8.67 -3.94
CA GLY A 61 15.12 -8.97 -3.69
C GLY A 61 15.66 -8.47 -2.34
N SER A 62 14.89 -7.66 -1.59
CA SER A 62 15.29 -7.21 -0.25
C SER A 62 15.19 -8.32 0.81
N ILE A 63 14.31 -9.31 0.61
CA ILE A 63 14.10 -10.43 1.53
C ILE A 63 14.14 -11.73 0.73
N PRO A 64 14.89 -12.76 1.17
CA PRO A 64 14.84 -14.09 0.57
C PRO A 64 13.39 -14.63 0.56
N PRO A 65 12.96 -15.37 -0.48
CA PRO A 65 11.64 -15.96 -0.50
C PRO A 65 11.51 -16.95 0.67
N MET A 66 10.68 -16.62 1.66
CA MET A 66 10.37 -17.51 2.78
C MET A 66 9.08 -18.27 2.41
N PHE A 67 9.08 -19.60 2.59
CA PHE A 67 7.96 -20.49 2.21
C PHE A 67 7.62 -20.57 0.70
N GLY A 68 8.55 -20.20 -0.19
CA GLY A 68 8.29 -20.20 -1.64
C GLY A 68 7.29 -19.14 -2.09
N MET A 69 6.95 -18.19 -1.21
CA MET A 69 6.08 -17.05 -1.48
C MET A 69 6.88 -15.75 -1.37
N ASP A 70 6.46 -14.74 -2.13
CA ASP A 70 7.10 -13.42 -2.11
C ASP A 70 6.76 -12.69 -0.80
N MET A 71 7.78 -12.38 0.01
CA MET A 71 7.64 -11.60 1.26
C MET A 71 7.76 -10.08 1.02
N SER A 72 7.96 -9.65 -0.22
CA SER A 72 7.93 -8.22 -0.60
C SER A 72 6.69 -7.46 -0.14
N PRO A 73 5.46 -8.05 -0.07
CA PRO A 73 4.28 -7.38 0.48
C PRO A 73 4.43 -6.91 1.92
N MET A 74 5.14 -7.64 2.79
CA MET A 74 5.33 -7.22 4.19
C MET A 74 6.08 -5.89 4.29
N LEU A 75 7.21 -5.76 3.58
CA LEU A 75 7.97 -4.50 3.54
C LEU A 75 7.13 -3.37 2.95
N GLY A 76 6.37 -3.66 1.89
CA GLY A 76 5.46 -2.71 1.28
C GLY A 76 4.41 -2.18 2.25
N ILE A 77 3.83 -3.04 3.09
CA ILE A 77 2.84 -2.66 4.11
C ILE A 77 3.49 -1.77 5.17
N ILE A 78 4.65 -2.15 5.70
CA ILE A 78 5.36 -1.39 6.73
C ILE A 78 5.73 0.01 6.21
N PHE A 79 6.23 0.10 4.98
CA PHE A 79 6.57 1.37 4.35
C PHE A 79 5.35 2.29 4.20
N LEU A 80 4.23 1.75 3.70
CA LEU A 80 2.98 2.51 3.58
C LEU A 80 2.42 2.97 4.93
N GLN A 81 2.49 2.11 5.95
CA GLN A 81 2.08 2.49 7.31
C GLN A 81 2.93 3.64 7.85
N CYS A 82 4.25 3.58 7.69
CA CYS A 82 5.14 4.64 8.13
C CYS A 82 4.82 5.97 7.43
N LEU A 83 4.62 5.92 6.10
CA LEU A 83 4.25 7.08 5.29
C LEU A 83 2.94 7.71 5.77
N MET A 84 1.93 6.88 6.04
CA MET A 84 0.61 7.32 6.51
C MET A 84 0.67 7.96 7.89
N VAL A 85 1.44 7.37 8.81
CA VAL A 85 1.67 7.95 10.14
C VAL A 85 2.29 9.35 10.00
N ILE A 86 3.31 9.51 9.15
CA ILE A 86 3.95 10.81 8.93
C ILE A 86 2.91 11.82 8.40
N PHE A 87 2.14 11.46 7.37
CA PHE A 87 1.12 12.37 6.82
C PHE A 87 0.03 12.74 7.83
N ASN A 88 -0.42 11.79 8.64
CA ASN A 88 -1.40 12.06 9.68
C ASN A 88 -0.86 13.00 10.75
N ASN A 89 0.40 12.83 11.17
CA ASN A 89 1.03 13.75 12.13
C ASN A 89 1.19 15.16 11.56
N VAL A 90 1.70 15.29 10.32
CA VAL A 90 1.85 16.60 9.65
C VAL A 90 0.50 17.32 9.49
N ARG A 91 -0.58 16.59 9.19
CA ARG A 91 -1.93 17.17 9.09
C ARG A 91 -2.43 17.76 10.41
N LEU A 92 -2.05 17.17 11.54
CA LEU A 92 -2.46 17.65 12.86
C LEU A 92 -1.71 18.92 13.27
N GLU A 93 -0.48 19.12 12.79
CA GLU A 93 0.30 20.34 13.01
C GLU A 93 -0.23 21.55 12.19
N SER A 94 -0.93 21.27 11.09
CA SER A 94 -1.52 22.27 10.19
C SER A 94 -3.02 22.54 10.43
N ALA A 95 -3.61 21.99 11.50
CA ALA A 95 -4.99 22.20 11.93
C ALA A 95 -5.05 23.17 13.12
#